data_AF-A0A8H4VZ92-F1
#
_entry.id   AF-A0A8H4VZ92-F1
#
_cell.length_a   1.000
_cell.length_b   1.000
_cell.length_c   1.000
_cell.angle_alpha   90.00
_cell.angle_beta   90.00
_cell.angle_gamma   90.00
#
_symmetry.space_group_name_H-M   'P 1'
#
loop_
_entity.id
_entity.type
_entity.pdbx_description
1 polymer ?
#
loop_
_entity_poly.entity_id
_entity_poly.type
_entity_poly.pdbx_seq_one_letter_code
_entity_poly.pdbx_strand_id
1 'polypeptide(L)'
;MVQGVEDLRTPLSTILRIEREIRGSIAGFMMPSFVVDLPGGGGKRLAASYESYDKVTGRSTFVAPAVKGRGKEGQVFEYWDPLHSLPRNGEGVEWSGSREG
;
A
#
# COMPACT_ATOMS: atom_id res chain seq x y z
N MET A 1 -3.54 2.57 -14.73
CA MET A 1 -4.08 3.53 -13.76
C MET A 1 -5.10 4.39 -14.47
N VAL A 2 -6.24 4.64 -13.83
CA VAL A 2 -7.32 5.43 -14.44
C VAL A 2 -6.92 6.91 -14.45
N GLN A 3 -7.16 7.61 -15.55
CA GLN A 3 -6.86 9.03 -15.67
C GLN A 3 -7.90 9.85 -14.90
N GLY A 4 -7.46 10.94 -14.25
CA GLY A 4 -8.35 11.89 -13.58
C GLY A 4 -8.89 11.48 -12.20
N VAL A 5 -8.39 10.39 -11.59
CA VAL A 5 -8.81 9.94 -10.25
C VAL A 5 -7.74 10.13 -9.17
N GLU A 6 -6.67 10.88 -9.46
CA GLU A 6 -5.55 11.06 -8.53
C GLU A 6 -5.97 11.68 -7.19
N ASP A 7 -6.85 12.69 -7.24
CA ASP A 7 -7.33 13.41 -6.05
C ASP A 7 -8.20 12.54 -5.12
N LEU A 8 -8.69 11.40 -5.61
CA LEU A 8 -9.47 10.44 -4.82
C LEU A 8 -8.60 9.36 -4.18
N ARG A 9 -7.32 9.30 -4.52
CA ARG A 9 -6.41 8.28 -4.00
C ARG A 9 -6.00 8.61 -2.58
N THR A 10 -5.66 7.57 -1.85
CA THR A 10 -5.08 7.68 -0.51
C THR A 10 -3.76 6.91 -0.47
N PRO A 11 -2.83 7.27 0.42
CA PRO A 11 -1.58 6.53 0.58
C PRO A 11 -1.85 5.11 1.10
N LEU A 12 -0.93 4.18 0.82
CA LEU A 12 -1.01 2.80 1.29
C LEU A 12 -1.17 2.71 2.82
N SER A 13 -0.58 3.64 3.57
CA SER A 13 -0.76 3.71 5.03
C SER A 13 -2.21 3.89 5.46
N THR A 14 -3.06 4.55 4.66
CA THR A 14 -4.46 4.76 4.99
C THR A 14 -5.22 3.44 5.00
N ILE A 15 -5.07 2.64 3.95
CA ILE A 15 -5.76 1.35 3.87
C ILE A 15 -5.24 0.37 4.93
N LEU A 16 -3.94 0.37 5.22
CA LEU A 16 -3.35 -0.45 6.29
C LEU A 16 -3.85 -0.05 7.68
N ARG A 17 -4.05 1.26 7.93
CA ARG A 17 -4.61 1.74 9.18
C ARG A 17 -6.07 1.30 9.32
N ILE A 18 -6.89 1.48 8.29
CA ILE A 18 -8.31 1.07 8.32
C ILE A 18 -8.43 -0.44 8.58
N GLU A 19 -7.62 -1.24 7.88
CA GLU A 19 -7.59 -2.69 8.09
C GLU A 19 -7.28 -3.04 9.55
N ARG A 20 -6.27 -2.39 10.15
CA ARG A 20 -5.89 -2.61 11.56
C ARG A 20 -7.02 -2.29 12.53
N GLU A 21 -7.70 -1.16 12.35
CA GLU A 21 -8.77 -0.73 13.26
C GLU A 21 -10.00 -1.66 13.20
N ILE A 22 -10.28 -2.25 12.04
CA ILE A 22 -11.44 -3.13 11.84
C ILE A 22 -11.11 -4.59 12.20
N ARG A 23 -9.84 -5.00 12.08
CA ARG A 23 -9.44 -6.39 12.33
C ARG A 23 -9.65 -6.76 13.79
N GLY A 24 -10.54 -7.72 14.02
CA GLY A 24 -10.92 -8.18 15.37
C GLY A 24 -12.12 -7.44 15.98
N SER A 25 -12.61 -6.37 15.35
CA SER A 25 -13.84 -5.68 15.77
C SER A 25 -15.10 -6.31 15.18
N ILE A 26 -14.97 -7.12 14.13
CA ILE A 26 -16.04 -7.84 13.45
C ILE A 26 -15.68 -9.31 13.26
N ALA A 27 -16.69 -10.15 13.02
CA ALA A 27 -16.48 -11.56 12.73
C ALA A 27 -15.58 -11.76 11.50
N GLY A 28 -14.66 -12.71 11.54
CA GLY A 28 -13.62 -12.87 10.51
C GLY A 28 -14.17 -13.11 9.10
N PHE A 29 -15.31 -13.80 8.96
CA PHE A 29 -15.95 -14.01 7.65
C PHE A 29 -16.60 -12.76 7.06
N MET A 30 -16.82 -11.72 7.88
CA MET A 30 -17.30 -10.41 7.46
C MET A 30 -16.14 -9.46 7.12
N MET A 31 -14.88 -9.86 7.37
CA MET A 31 -13.72 -9.01 7.14
C MET A 31 -13.52 -8.77 5.64
N PRO A 32 -13.56 -7.51 5.16
CA PRO A 32 -13.33 -7.24 3.76
C PRO A 32 -11.85 -7.46 3.40
N SER A 33 -11.62 -7.80 2.14
CA SER A 33 -10.27 -7.84 1.57
C SER A 33 -9.82 -6.43 1.23
N PHE A 34 -8.84 -5.92 1.97
CA PHE A 34 -8.17 -4.66 1.68
C PHE A 34 -7.12 -4.88 0.60
N VAL A 35 -7.33 -4.33 -0.59
CA VAL A 35 -6.52 -4.64 -1.77
C VAL A 35 -5.98 -3.40 -2.48
N VAL A 36 -4.81 -3.55 -3.09
CA VAL A 36 -4.22 -2.63 -4.05
C VAL A 36 -4.28 -3.26 -5.44
N ASP A 37 -4.67 -2.48 -6.45
CA ASP A 37 -4.61 -2.89 -7.85
C ASP A 37 -3.26 -2.46 -8.45
N LEU A 38 -2.38 -3.44 -8.69
CA LEU A 38 -1.01 -3.15 -9.11
C LEU A 38 -0.96 -2.78 -10.60
N PRO A 39 -0.25 -1.69 -10.96
CA PRO A 39 0.01 -1.36 -12.35
C PRO A 39 0.88 -2.43 -13.03
N GLY A 40 0.90 -2.46 -14.36
CA GLY A 40 1.76 -3.37 -15.12
C GLY A 40 1.33 -4.84 -15.11
N GLY A 41 0.13 -5.16 -14.62
CA GLY A 41 -0.42 -6.52 -14.63
C GLY A 41 0.01 -7.39 -13.45
N GLY A 42 0.35 -6.78 -12.31
CA GLY A 42 0.59 -7.49 -11.03
C GLY A 42 -0.70 -7.99 -10.36
N GLY A 43 -1.86 -7.56 -10.86
CA GLY A 43 -3.18 -7.95 -10.36
C GLY A 43 -3.54 -7.29 -9.02
N LYS A 44 -4.63 -7.79 -8.42
CA LYS A 44 -5.09 -7.34 -7.09
C LYS A 44 -4.31 -8.07 -6.01
N ARG A 45 -3.69 -7.31 -5.11
CA ARG A 45 -2.92 -7.85 -3.98
C ARG A 45 -3.47 -7.34 -2.68
N LEU A 46 -3.38 -8.14 -1.62
CA LEU A 46 -3.70 -7.66 -0.28
C LEU A 46 -2.78 -6.49 0.06
N ALA A 47 -3.33 -5.41 0.59
CA ALA A 47 -2.56 -4.22 0.95
C ALA A 47 -1.43 -4.59 1.92
N ALA A 48 -1.72 -5.45 2.90
CA ALA A 48 -0.75 -5.93 3.89
C ALA A 48 0.35 -6.86 3.35
N SER A 49 0.31 -7.28 2.08
CA SER A 49 1.34 -8.14 1.48
C SER A 49 2.44 -7.36 0.73
N TYR A 50 2.69 -6.10 1.12
CA TYR A 50 3.82 -5.33 0.58
C TYR A 50 5.15 -5.89 1.11
N GLU A 51 6.21 -5.83 0.32
CA GLU A 51 7.57 -6.23 0.72
C GLU A 51 8.33 -5.06 1.35
N SER A 52 8.18 -3.87 0.78
CA SER A 52 8.74 -2.63 1.32
C SER A 52 7.80 -1.46 1.11
N TYR A 53 7.89 -0.47 1.98
CA TYR A 53 7.12 0.77 1.89
C TYR A 53 7.93 1.94 2.46
N ASP A 54 8.37 2.83 1.59
CA ASP A 54 9.00 4.10 1.93
C ASP A 54 7.96 5.21 1.88
N LYS A 55 7.63 5.76 3.05
CA LYS A 55 6.62 6.81 3.20
C LYS A 55 7.12 8.19 2.78
N VAL A 56 8.44 8.38 2.66
CA VAL A 56 9.01 9.65 2.21
C VAL A 56 8.83 9.79 0.70
N THR A 57 9.15 8.72 -0.04
CA THR A 57 8.95 8.69 -1.50
C THR A 57 7.55 8.25 -1.90
N GLY A 58 6.79 7.63 -1.00
CA GLY A 58 5.49 7.01 -1.29
C GLY A 58 5.60 5.68 -2.04
N ARG A 59 6.81 5.13 -2.18
CA ARG A 59 7.04 3.91 -2.96
C ARG A 59 6.78 2.68 -2.12
N SER A 60 5.91 1.82 -2.60
CA SER A 60 5.70 0.48 -2.05
C SER A 60 5.99 -0.59 -3.11
N THR A 61 6.49 -1.73 -2.67
CA THR A 61 6.82 -2.87 -3.55
C THR A 61 6.01 -4.11 -3.19
N PHE A 62 5.66 -4.88 -4.21
CA PHE A 62 4.88 -6.11 -4.09
C PHE A 62 5.46 -7.20 -4.99
N VAL A 63 5.34 -8.45 -4.56
CA VAL A 63 5.65 -9.61 -5.40
C VAL A 63 4.36 -10.35 -5.74
N ALA A 64 4.24 -10.76 -7.00
CA ALA A 64 3.12 -11.55 -7.50
C ALA A 64 3.60 -12.93 -7.97
N PRO A 65 3.84 -13.89 -7.05
CA PRO A 65 4.48 -15.17 -7.38
C PRO A 65 3.62 -16.07 -8.28
N ALA A 66 2.29 -15.85 -8.27
CA ALA A 66 1.34 -16.59 -9.10
C ALA A 66 1.20 -16.02 -10.53
N VAL A 67 1.77 -14.84 -10.83
CA VAL A 67 1.71 -14.25 -12.18
C VAL A 67 2.75 -14.96 -13.05
N LYS A 68 2.36 -16.11 -13.58
CA LYS A 68 3.17 -16.92 -14.49
C LYS A 68 2.83 -16.56 -15.93
N GLY A 69 3.75 -15.87 -16.62
CA GLY A 69 3.61 -15.51 -18.03
C GLY A 69 4.38 -14.25 -18.43
N ARG A 70 4.88 -14.21 -19.68
CA ARG A 70 5.64 -13.09 -20.27
C ARG A 70 6.88 -12.64 -19.47
N GLY A 71 7.59 -13.58 -18.82
CA GLY A 71 8.83 -13.28 -18.08
C GLY A 71 8.63 -12.51 -16.76
N LYS A 72 7.42 -12.55 -16.18
CA LYS A 72 7.08 -11.84 -14.93
C LYS A 72 7.26 -12.66 -13.65
N GLU A 73 7.89 -13.83 -13.75
CA GLU A 73 8.13 -14.69 -12.59
C GLU A 73 9.13 -13.99 -11.66
N GLY A 74 8.75 -13.81 -10.39
CA GLY A 74 9.54 -13.01 -9.45
C GLY A 74 9.56 -11.50 -9.72
N GLN A 75 8.67 -10.99 -10.59
CA GLN A 75 8.61 -9.56 -10.86
C GLN A 75 8.18 -8.80 -9.60
N VAL A 76 8.97 -7.76 -9.29
CA VAL A 76 8.62 -6.74 -8.30
C VAL A 76 7.77 -5.68 -8.99
N PHE A 77 6.60 -5.42 -8.40
CA PHE A 77 5.67 -4.38 -8.83
C PHE A 77 5.74 -3.21 -7.86
N GLU A 78 5.61 -2.01 -8.40
CA GLU A 78 5.62 -0.79 -7.62
C GLU A 78 4.23 -0.16 -7.58
N TYR A 79 3.89 0.39 -6.43
CA TYR A 79 2.75 1.27 -6.25
C TYR A 79 3.20 2.54 -5.53
N TRP A 80 2.72 3.68 -6.01
CA TRP A 80 3.13 5.00 -5.56
C TRP A 80 1.97 5.73 -4.92
N ASP A 81 2.16 6.23 -3.71
CA ASP A 81 1.18 7.08 -3.04
C ASP A 81 0.91 8.37 -3.84
N PRO A 82 -0.28 8.98 -3.67
CA PRO A 82 -0.58 10.20 -4.38
C PRO A 82 0.28 11.37 -3.91
N LEU A 83 0.69 12.22 -4.86
CA LEU A 83 1.67 13.29 -4.63
C LEU A 83 1.28 14.22 -3.47
N HIS A 84 -0.01 14.50 -3.30
CA HIS A 84 -0.52 15.38 -2.25
C HIS A 84 -0.36 14.80 -0.83
N SER A 85 -0.14 13.48 -0.70
CA SER A 85 0.07 12.81 0.59
C SER A 85 1.53 12.69 1.01
N LEU A 86 2.46 13.02 0.12
CA LEU A 86 3.89 12.92 0.39
C LEU A 86 4.36 14.11 1.23
N PRO A 87 5.38 13.92 2.08
CA PRO A 87 6.03 15.03 2.77
C PRO A 87 6.53 16.05 1.76
N ARG A 88 6.21 17.33 1.97
CA ARG A 88 6.79 18.41 1.15
C ARG A 88 8.25 18.53 1.52
N ASN A 89 9.18 18.21 0.61
CA ASN A 89 10.64 18.46 0.69
C ASN A 89 11.14 19.01 2.04
N GLY A 90 11.14 18.20 3.10
CA GLY A 90 11.67 18.54 4.43
C GLY A 90 10.66 18.79 5.57
N GLU A 91 9.35 18.86 5.34
CA GLU A 91 8.35 19.07 6.40
C GLU A 91 7.55 17.79 6.66
N GLY A 92 7.81 17.13 7.80
CA GLY A 92 6.88 16.16 8.38
C GLY A 92 7.35 14.72 8.61
N VAL A 93 8.64 14.47 8.87
CA VAL A 93 9.04 13.19 9.51
C VAL A 93 9.35 13.46 10.99
N GLU A 94 8.31 13.66 11.79
CA GLU A 94 8.42 13.54 13.24
C GLU A 94 7.91 12.14 13.64
N TRP A 95 8.84 11.28 14.06
CA TRP A 95 8.55 9.95 14.59
C TRP A 95 8.89 9.96 16.09
N SER A 96 7.91 10.24 16.95
CA SER A 96 8.05 10.06 18.41
C SER A 96 7.47 8.71 18.81
N GLY A 97 8.24 7.66 18.55
CA GLY A 97 7.92 6.27 18.90
C GLY A 97 9.02 5.62 19.73
N SER A 98 9.51 6.33 20.74
CA SER A 98 10.29 5.74 21.83
C SER A 98 9.64 6.17 23.14
N ARG A 99 8.84 5.27 23.73
CA ARG A 99 8.64 5.25 25.17
C ARG A 99 8.98 3.85 25.64
N GLU A 100 10.21 3.74 26.14
CA GLU A 100 10.51 2.83 27.23
C GLU A 100 9.56 3.13 28.39
N GLY A 101 9.12 2.06 29.05
CA GLY A 101 8.22 2.06 30.20
C GLY A 101 7.75 0.64 30.48
#